data_AF-A0A7J5EBG0-F1
#
_entry.id   AF-A0A7J5EBG0-F1
#
_cell.length_a   1.000
_cell.length_b   1.000
_cell.length_c   1.000
_cell.angle_alpha   90.00
_cell.angle_beta   90.00
_cell.angle_gamma   90.00
#
_symmetry.space_group_name_H-M   'P 1'
#
loop_
_entity.id
_entity.type
_entity.pdbx_description
1 polymer ?
#
loop_
_entity_poly.entity_id
_entity_poly.type
_entity_poly.pdbx_seq_one_letter_code
_entity_poly.pdbx_strand_id
1 'polypeptide(L)' 'MKAFALFKKDWLSELRTRYAINALAMFILVTISVILFSIGQEKITEYLTGGLLWVVIFFSAMSGLSRAFVSEEERGTT' A
#
# COMPACT_ATOMS: atom_id res chain seq x y z
N MET A 1 -1.82 25.28 -8.69
CA MET A 1 -0.56 24.71 -9.22
C MET A 1 0.47 24.35 -8.14
N LYS A 2 0.55 25.05 -6.99
CA LYS A 2 1.50 24.71 -5.91
C LYS A 2 1.29 23.32 -5.28
N ALA A 3 0.03 22.91 -5.09
CA ALA A 3 -0.30 21.58 -4.53
C ALA A 3 0.21 20.41 -5.38
N PHE A 4 0.13 20.52 -6.72
CA PHE A 4 0.63 19.49 -7.62
C PHE A 4 2.17 19.40 -7.61
N ALA A 5 2.85 20.54 -7.47
CA ALA A 5 4.31 20.57 -7.35
C ALA A 5 4.80 19.97 -6.03
N LEU A 6 4.07 20.19 -4.93
CA LEU A 6 4.33 19.55 -3.64
C LEU A 6 4.09 18.04 -3.73
N PHE A 7 2.93 17.62 -4.25
CA PHE A 7 2.62 16.20 -4.44
C PHE A 7 3.68 15.48 -5.29
N LYS A 8 4.14 16.10 -6.39
CA LYS A 8 5.19 15.53 -7.23
C LYS A 8 6.53 15.44 -6.50
N LYS A 9 6.88 16.44 -5.70
CA LYS A 9 8.11 16.44 -4.89
C LYS A 9 8.07 15.33 -3.84
N ASP A 10 6.95 15.18 -3.14
CA ASP A 10 6.79 14.17 -2.11
C ASP A 10 6.74 12.77 -2.72
N TRP A 11 6.00 12.57 -3.81
CA TRP A 11 5.99 11.32 -4.58
C TRP A 11 7.40 10.89 -5.02
N LEU A 12 8.22 11.83 -5.52
CA LEU A 12 9.61 11.55 -5.90
C LEU A 12 10.53 11.31 -4.69
N SER A 13 10.26 11.95 -3.54
CA SER A 13 10.99 11.73 -2.30
C SER A 13 10.69 10.34 -1.72
N GLU A 14 9.41 9.94 -1.71
CA GLU A 14 8.90 8.63 -1.31
C GLU A 14 9.43 7.52 -2.24
N LEU A 15 9.51 7.79 -3.55
CA LEU A 15 10.07 6.85 -4.53
C LEU A 15 11.58 6.63 -4.34
N ARG A 16 12.30 7.61 -3.81
CA ARG A 16 13.74 7.51 -3.59
C ARG A 16 14.06 6.66 -2.36
N THR A 17 13.18 6.59 -1.38
CA THR A 17 13.28 5.68 -0.22
C THR A 17 12.86 4.26 -0.64
N ARG A 18 13.69 3.59 -1.44
CA ARG A 18 13.50 2.23 -1.99
C ARG A 18 12.99 1.19 -0.97
N TYR A 19 13.31 1.38 0.31
CA TYR A 19 12.82 0.55 1.41
C TYR A 19 11.29 0.58 1.59
N ALA A 20 10.65 1.74 1.40
CA ALA A 20 9.20 1.88 1.56
C ALA A 20 8.46 1.09 0.47
N ILE A 21 8.92 1.21 -0.77
CA ILE A 21 8.36 0.48 -1.90
C ILE A 21 8.59 -1.02 -1.75
N ASN A 22 9.78 -1.44 -1.33
CA ASN A 22 10.05 -2.86 -1.14
C ASN A 22 9.17 -3.47 -0.03
N ALA A 23 8.99 -2.77 1.09
CA ALA A 23 8.12 -3.24 2.17
C ALA A 23 6.65 -3.33 1.71
N LEU A 24 6.16 -2.30 0.99
CA LEU A 24 4.79 -2.29 0.45
C LEU A 24 4.59 -3.40 -0.60
N ALA A 25 5.58 -3.62 -1.48
CA ALA A 25 5.56 -4.69 -2.46
C ALA A 25 5.52 -6.07 -1.79
N MET A 26 6.33 -6.29 -0.75
CA MET A 26 6.31 -7.51 0.05
C MET A 26 4.95 -7.71 0.74
N PHE A 27 4.36 -6.64 1.27
CA PHE A 27 3.02 -6.70 1.86
C PHE A 27 1.97 -7.15 0.84
N ILE A 28 1.89 -6.48 -0.31
CA ILE A 28 0.96 -6.81 -1.39
C ILE A 28 1.15 -8.27 -1.84
N LEU A 29 2.40 -8.70 -2.06
CA LEU A 29 2.72 -10.06 -2.47
C LEU A 29 2.25 -11.10 -1.45
N VAL A 30 2.54 -10.89 -0.16
CA VAL A 30 2.13 -11.82 0.92
C VAL A 30 0.61 -11.85 1.03
N THR A 31 -0.07 -10.70 1.02
CA THR A 31 -1.53 -10.63 1.10
C THR A 31 -2.19 -11.36 -0.07
N ILE A 32 -1.75 -11.13 -1.30
CA ILE A 32 -2.26 -11.83 -2.49
C ILE A 32 -1.99 -13.33 -2.37
N SER A 33 -0.81 -13.74 -1.90
CA SER A 33 -0.46 -15.15 -1.73
C SER A 33 -1.37 -15.84 -0.70
N VAL A 34 -1.63 -15.19 0.44
CA VAL A 34 -2.55 -15.69 1.47
C VAL A 34 -3.97 -15.81 0.92
N ILE A 35 -4.43 -14.81 0.18
CA ILE A 35 -5.76 -14.82 -0.46
C ILE A 35 -5.87 -15.98 -1.46
N LEU A 36 -4.89 -16.14 -2.35
CA LEU A 36 -4.84 -17.25 -3.32
C LEU A 36 -4.86 -18.61 -2.62
N PHE A 37 -4.06 -18.76 -1.56
CA PHE A 37 -4.01 -20.00 -0.78
C PHE A 37 -5.33 -20.26 -0.04
N SER A 38 -5.99 -19.21 0.47
CA SER A 38 -7.26 -19.30 1.17
C SER A 38 -8.42 -19.65 0.24
N ILE A 39 -8.38 -19.27 -1.04
CA ILE A 39 -9.41 -19.61 -2.04
C ILE A 39 -9.21 -21.04 -2.55
N GLY A 40 -7.95 -21.49 -2.69
CA GLY A 40 -7.62 -22.82 -3.18
C GLY A 40 -8.16 -23.07 -4.59
N GLN A 41 -9.16 -23.95 -4.73
CA GLN A 41 -9.82 -24.29 -6.00
C GLN A 41 -11.31 -23.93 -6.03
N GLU A 42 -11.80 -23.14 -5.08
CA GLU A 42 -13.19 -22.71 -5.10
C GLU A 42 -13.49 -21.77 -6.27
N LYS A 43 -14.72 -21.84 -6.78
CA LYS A 43 -15.18 -20.93 -7.84
C LYS A 43 -15.25 -19.52 -7.28
N ILE A 44 -14.43 -18.64 -7.83
CA ILE A 44 -14.40 -17.23 -7.46
C ILE A 44 -15.66 -16.56 -8.00
N THR A 45 -16.60 -16.23 -7.10
CA THR A 45 -17.75 -15.38 -7.41
C THR A 45 -17.29 -13.92 -7.55
N GLU A 46 -17.89 -13.13 -8.45
CA GLU A 46 -17.57 -11.70 -8.62
C GLU A 46 -17.62 -10.91 -7.31
N TYR A 47 -18.54 -11.27 -6.42
CA TYR A 47 -18.67 -10.67 -5.08
C TYR A 47 -17.44 -10.94 -4.19
N LEU A 48 -16.88 -12.14 -4.28
CA LEU A 48 -15.67 -12.52 -3.55
C LEU A 48 -14.47 -11.74 -4.10
N THR A 49 -14.33 -11.64 -5.43
CA THR A 49 -13.26 -10.83 -6.06
C THR A 49 -13.33 -9.37 -5.62
N GLY A 50 -14.52 -8.78 -5.59
CA GLY A 50 -14.73 -7.40 -5.13
C GLY A 50 -14.32 -7.21 -3.66
N GLY A 51 -14.72 -8.14 -2.79
CA GLY A 51 -14.33 -8.13 -1.38
C GLY A 51 -12.81 -8.24 -1.20
N LEU A 52 -12.15 -9.15 -1.92
CA LEU A 52 -10.70 -9.34 -1.88
C LEU A 52 -9.93 -8.13 -2.40
N LEU A 53 -10.40 -7.51 -3.48
CA LEU A 53 -9.83 -6.27 -4.00
C LEU A 53 -9.90 -5.16 -2.95
N TRP A 54 -11.03 -5.05 -2.24
CA TRP A 54 -11.18 -4.05 -1.18
C TRP A 54 -10.29 -4.32 0.03
N VAL A 55 -10.13 -5.59 0.42
CA VAL A 55 -9.18 -6.00 1.46
C VAL A 55 -7.75 -5.58 1.07
N VAL A 56 -7.32 -5.87 -0.16
CA VAL A 56 -5.98 -5.48 -0.63
C VAL A 56 -5.81 -3.96 -0.60
N ILE A 57 -6.79 -3.19 -1.09
CA ILE A 57 -6.74 -1.72 -1.09
C ILE A 57 -6.67 -1.17 0.34
N PHE A 58 -7.57 -1.62 1.21
CA PHE A 58 -7.68 -1.09 2.58
C PHE A 58 -6.42 -1.37 3.40
N PHE A 59 -5.93 -2.61 3.35
CA PHE A 59 -4.73 -3.00 4.08
C PHE A 59 -3.46 -2.38 3.49
N SER A 60 -3.36 -2.25 2.17
CA SER A 60 -2.22 -1.56 1.54
C SER A 60 -2.19 -0.07 1.91
N ALA A 61 -3.37 0.58 1.95
CA ALA A 61 -3.49 1.95 2.40
C ALA A 61 -3.06 2.10 3.86
N MET A 62 -3.55 1.25 4.78
CA MET A 62 -3.14 1.30 6.19
C MET A 62 -1.64 1.06 6.39
N SER A 63 -1.07 0.09 5.68
CA SER A 63 0.37 -0.22 5.76
C SER A 63 1.23 0.94 5.24
N GLY A 64 0.81 1.59 4.16
CA GLY A 64 1.50 2.77 3.62
C GLY A 64 1.36 4.02 4.49
N LEU A 65 0.17 4.27 5.05
CA LEU A 65 -0.14 5.48 5.81
C LEU A 65 0.68 5.60 7.11
N SER A 66 0.78 4.51 7.88
CA SER A 66 1.56 4.49 9.13
C SER A 66 3.03 4.85 8.88
N ARG A 67 3.58 4.44 7.74
CA ARG A 67 4.97 4.74 7.37
C ARG A 67 5.16 6.17 6.89
N ALA A 68 4.19 6.72 6.15
CA ALA A 68 4.20 8.13 5.77
C ALA A 68 4.20 9.02 7.03
N PHE A 69 3.36 8.71 8.01
CA PHE A 69 3.34 9.42 9.29
C PHE A 69 4.64 9.27 10.09
N VAL A 70 5.21 8.07 10.18
CA VAL A 70 6.50 7.86 10.85
C VAL A 70 7.64 8.60 10.13
N SER A 71 7.64 8.63 8.79
CA SER A 71 8.62 9.38 8.01
C SER A 71 8.46 10.90 8.16
N GLU A 72 7.26 11.40 8.43
CA GLU A 72 7.01 12.81 8.75
C GLU A 72 7.44 13.14 10.18
N GLU A 73 7.18 12.24 11.13
CA GLU A 73 7.58 12.36 12.54
C GLU A 73 9.11 12.39 12.70
N GLU A 74 9.84 11.52 11.98
CA GLU A 74 11.30 11.52 11.95
C GLU A 74 11.91 12.77 11.27
N ARG A 75 11.15 13.44 10.39
CA ARG A 75 11.57 14.69 9.71
C ARG A 75 11.38 15.95 10.56
N GLY A 76 10.78 15.84 11.75
CA GLY A 76 10.76 16.91 12.75
C GLY A 76 9.90 18.13 12.37
N THR A 77 8.90 17.98 11.51
CA THR A 77 7.90 19.04 11.29
C THR A 77 6.65 18.73 12.10
N THR A 78 6.62 19.20 13.35
CA THR A 78 5.36 19.40 14.10
C THR A 78 4.60 20.58 13.51
#